data_AF-A0A9C9Y575-F1
#
_entry.id   AF-A0A9C9Y575-F1
#
_cell.length_a   1.000
_cell.length_b   1.000
_cell.length_c   1.000
_cell.angle_alpha   90.00
_cell.angle_beta   90.00
_cell.angle_gamma   90.00
#
_symmetry.space_group_name_H-M   'P 1'
#
loop_
_entity.id
_entity.type
_entity.pdbx_description
1 polymer ?
#
loop_
_entity_poly.entity_id
_entity_poly.type
_entity_poly.pdbx_seq_one_letter_code
_entity_poly.pdbx_strand_id
1 'polypeptide(L)'
;MTAIIIVIFVLGYLAITLEHPLKLDKTVPALLMAAIMWALLAIGFHQEWFQLIDAENHVFSFMDGELAEEGFHNLLLHHLGKTAEILVFLIGAMTIVEIIDLHQGFDILKNWI
;
A
#
# COMPACT_ATOMS: atom_id res chain seq x y z
N MET A 1 8.90 11.51 -14.53
CA MET A 1 7.98 10.43 -14.11
C MET A 1 7.99 10.21 -12.60
N THR A 2 9.16 10.16 -11.96
CA THR A 2 9.29 10.27 -10.48
C THR A 2 8.47 11.41 -9.87
N ALA A 3 8.56 12.62 -10.44
CA ALA A 3 7.77 13.77 -9.97
C ALA A 3 6.25 13.56 -10.03
N ILE A 4 5.74 12.78 -11.00
CA ILE A 4 4.31 12.47 -11.11
C ILE A 4 3.89 11.56 -9.96
N ILE A 5 4.70 10.54 -9.62
CA ILE A 5 4.44 9.68 -8.46
C ILE A 5 4.43 10.51 -7.17
N ILE A 6 5.38 11.42 -7.00
CA ILE A 6 5.44 12.30 -5.82
C ILE A 6 4.20 13.20 -5.75
N VAL A 7 3.76 13.78 -6.88
CA VAL A 7 2.55 14.62 -6.92
C VAL A 7 1.31 13.80 -6.56
N ILE A 8 1.17 12.59 -7.10
CA ILE A 8 0.05 11.69 -6.77
C ILE A 8 0.09 11.30 -5.29
N PHE A 9 1.27 11.09 -4.71
CA PHE A 9 1.44 10.83 -3.29
C PHE A 9 0.97 11.99 -2.42
N VAL A 10 1.41 13.21 -2.74
CA VAL A 10 1.01 14.40 -1.99
C VAL A 10 -0.50 14.64 -2.13
N LEU A 11 -1.06 14.51 -3.33
CA LEU A 11 -2.51 14.68 -3.56
C LEU A 11 -3.34 13.60 -2.85
N GLY A 12 -2.91 12.34 -2.88
CA GLY A 12 -3.57 11.25 -2.18
C GLY A 12 -3.53 11.43 -0.67
N TYR A 13 -2.37 11.82 -0.12
CA TYR A 13 -2.25 12.14 1.30
C TYR A 13 -3.12 13.33 1.71
N LEU A 14 -3.13 14.40 0.90
CA LEU A 14 -4.03 15.53 1.12
C LEU A 14 -5.49 15.10 1.13
N ALA A 15 -5.91 14.24 0.20
CA ALA A 15 -7.28 13.71 0.17
C ALA A 15 -7.64 12.91 1.42
N ILE A 16 -6.70 12.18 2.03
CA ILE A 16 -6.91 11.49 3.33
C ILE A 16 -7.06 12.51 4.46
N THR A 17 -6.21 13.54 4.51
CA THR A 17 -6.27 14.56 5.58
C THR A 17 -7.48 15.48 5.47
N LEU A 18 -7.96 15.73 4.26
CA LEU A 18 -9.11 16.57 3.94
C LEU A 18 -10.44 15.78 3.96
N GLU A 19 -10.50 14.67 4.70
CA GLU A 19 -11.72 13.87 4.89
C GLU A 19 -12.93 14.74 5.26
N HIS A 20 -12.78 15.61 6.24
CA HIS A 20 -13.87 16.42 6.78
C HIS A 20 -14.52 17.35 5.74
N PRO A 21 -13.78 18.12 4.92
CA PRO A 21 -14.38 18.90 3.84
C PRO A 21 -14.83 18.07 2.63
N LEU A 22 -14.21 16.92 2.35
CA LEU A 22 -14.51 16.10 1.16
C LEU A 22 -15.65 15.09 1.36
N LYS A 23 -16.04 14.77 2.59
CA LYS A 23 -17.08 13.77 2.93
C LYS A 23 -16.83 12.40 2.28
N LEU A 24 -15.55 12.02 2.16
CA LEU A 24 -15.12 10.71 1.67
C LEU A 24 -14.53 9.93 2.83
N ASP A 25 -14.85 8.65 2.96
CA ASP A 25 -14.22 7.76 3.94
C ASP A 25 -12.72 7.66 3.65
N LYS A 26 -11.86 7.80 4.68
CA LYS A 26 -10.38 7.75 4.56
C LYS A 26 -9.85 6.56 3.78
N THR A 27 -10.57 5.44 3.85
CA THR A 27 -10.20 4.18 3.19
C THR A 27 -10.24 4.31 1.67
N VAL A 28 -11.19 5.05 1.11
CA VAL A 28 -11.36 5.19 -0.35
C VAL A 28 -10.17 5.90 -1.01
N PRO A 29 -9.77 7.13 -0.62
CA PRO A 29 -8.61 7.79 -1.21
C PRO A 29 -7.30 7.06 -0.91
N ALA A 30 -7.18 6.38 0.24
CA ALA A 30 -6.01 5.56 0.56
C ALA A 30 -5.86 4.36 -0.39
N LEU A 31 -6.93 3.60 -0.62
CA LEU A 31 -6.93 2.48 -1.56
C LEU A 31 -6.69 2.93 -3.00
N LEU A 32 -7.31 4.04 -3.40
CA LEU A 32 -7.17 4.60 -4.74
C LEU A 32 -5.74 5.10 -4.98
N MET A 33 -5.15 5.82 -4.02
CA MET A 33 -3.75 6.25 -4.05
C MET A 33 -2.81 5.05 -4.22
N ALA A 34 -3.00 3.99 -3.42
CA ALA A 34 -2.20 2.78 -3.51
C ALA A 34 -2.33 2.12 -4.90
N ALA A 35 -3.56 1.89 -5.38
CA ALA A 35 -3.79 1.26 -6.68
C ALA A 35 -3.13 2.05 -7.84
N ILE A 36 -3.26 3.39 -7.84
CA ILE A 36 -2.66 4.22 -8.87
C ILE A 36 -1.13 4.19 -8.81
N MET A 37 -0.53 4.24 -7.63
CA MET A 37 0.94 4.18 -7.50
C MET A 37 1.51 2.86 -8.00
N TRP A 38 0.88 1.76 -7.62
CA TRP A 38 1.29 0.42 -8.04
C TRP A 38 1.13 0.24 -9.55
N ALA A 39 0.03 0.74 -10.14
CA ALA A 39 -0.16 0.73 -11.58
C ALA A 39 0.89 1.58 -12.32
N LEU A 40 1.21 2.78 -11.82
CA LEU A 40 2.23 3.64 -12.42
C LEU A 40 3.65 3.07 -12.28
N LEU A 41 3.93 2.36 -11.19
CA LEU A 41 5.21 1.65 -11.03
C LEU A 41 5.32 0.50 -12.04
N ALA A 42 4.26 -0.30 -12.22
CA ALA A 42 4.22 -1.37 -13.23
C ALA A 42 4.38 -0.86 -14.67
N ILE A 43 3.65 0.18 -15.04
CA ILE A 43 3.74 0.80 -16.36
C ILE A 43 5.12 1.47 -16.56
N GLY A 44 5.59 2.18 -15.54
CA GLY A 44 6.86 2.90 -15.62
C GLY A 44 8.07 1.97 -15.69
N PHE A 45 7.97 0.75 -15.14
CA PHE A 45 8.97 -0.28 -15.35
C PHE A 45 9.02 -0.73 -16.82
N HIS A 46 7.87 -1.05 -17.42
CA HIS A 46 7.80 -1.50 -18.82
C HIS A 46 8.29 -0.44 -19.83
N GLN A 47 8.17 0.86 -19.48
CA GLN A 47 8.58 1.99 -20.33
C GLN A 47 10.01 2.50 -20.04
N GLU A 48 10.84 1.75 -19.29
CA GLU A 48 12.21 2.11 -18.87
C GLU A 48 12.33 3.41 -18.05
N TRP A 49 11.27 3.85 -17.38
CA TRP A 49 11.29 5.09 -16.60
C TRP A 49 11.97 4.94 -15.25
N PHE A 50 12.16 3.71 -14.78
CA PHE A 50 12.78 3.37 -13.51
C PHE A 50 13.84 2.29 -13.74
N GLN A 51 15.07 2.55 -13.29
CA GLN A 51 16.10 1.52 -13.17
C GLN A 51 15.87 0.81 -11.83
N LEU A 52 15.54 -0.49 -11.87
CA LEU A 52 15.42 -1.28 -10.65
C LEU A 52 16.80 -1.79 -10.25
N ILE A 53 17.17 -1.45 -9.03
CA ILE A 53 18.33 -1.99 -8.34
C ILE A 53 17.77 -3.11 -7.46
N ASP A 54 18.17 -4.34 -7.73
CA ASP A 54 17.77 -5.48 -6.91
C ASP A 54 18.42 -5.38 -5.51
N ALA A 55 17.88 -6.12 -4.53
CA ALA A 55 18.37 -6.16 -3.16
C ALA A 55 19.86 -6.59 -3.05
N GLU A 56 20.41 -7.22 -4.09
CA GLU A 56 21.82 -7.62 -4.22
C GLU A 56 22.69 -6.65 -5.04
N ASN A 57 22.24 -5.41 -5.30
CA ASN A 57 22.94 -4.39 -6.11
C ASN A 57 23.16 -4.76 -7.59
N HIS A 58 22.43 -5.75 -8.12
CA HIS A 58 22.38 -5.98 -9.56
C HIS A 58 21.52 -4.89 -10.20
N VAL A 59 22.13 -4.09 -11.08
CA VAL A 59 21.42 -3.09 -11.90
C VAL A 59 20.83 -3.84 -13.08
N PHE A 60 19.54 -4.18 -12.99
CA PHE A 60 18.82 -4.77 -14.11
C PHE A 60 18.57 -3.68 -15.15
N SER A 61 19.23 -3.81 -16.30
CA SER A 61 18.94 -3.01 -17.50
C SER A 61 17.94 -3.79 -18.36
N PHE A 62 17.09 -3.11 -19.14
CA PHE A 62 16.14 -3.73 -20.07
C PHE A 62 16.79 -4.73 -21.06
N MET A 63 18.10 -4.62 -21.25
CA MET A 63 18.94 -5.59 -22.00
C MET A 63 18.92 -7.02 -21.44
N ASP A 64 18.54 -7.21 -20.17
CA ASP A 64 18.41 -8.53 -19.52
C ASP A 64 17.05 -9.22 -19.79
N GLY A 65 16.16 -8.59 -20.56
CA GLY A 65 14.94 -9.21 -21.08
C GLY A 65 14.07 -9.85 -19.99
N GLU A 66 13.85 -11.18 -20.10
CA GLU A 66 13.02 -11.98 -19.18
C GLU A 66 13.48 -11.89 -17.71
N LEU A 67 14.78 -11.73 -17.45
CA LEU A 67 15.31 -11.68 -16.08
C LEU A 67 14.90 -10.40 -15.35
N ALA A 68 14.81 -9.28 -16.07
CA ALA A 68 14.36 -8.02 -15.51
C ALA A 68 12.87 -8.07 -15.16
N GLU A 69 12.05 -8.74 -15.99
CA GLU A 69 10.62 -8.93 -15.75
C GLU A 69 10.36 -9.81 -14.52
N GLU A 70 11.11 -10.91 -14.37
CA GLU A 70 11.01 -11.81 -13.23
C GLU A 70 11.45 -11.12 -11.92
N GLY A 71 12.56 -10.37 -11.95
CA GLY A 71 13.04 -9.59 -10.80
C GLY A 71 12.02 -8.52 -10.37
N PHE A 72 11.40 -7.82 -11.32
CA PHE A 72 10.35 -6.85 -11.02
C PHE A 72 9.10 -7.50 -10.41
N HIS A 73 8.67 -8.64 -10.97
CA HIS A 73 7.53 -9.38 -10.45
C HIS A 73 7.76 -9.84 -9.01
N ASN A 74 8.94 -10.39 -8.72
CA ASN A 74 9.32 -10.82 -7.38
C ASN A 74 9.39 -9.65 -6.39
N LEU A 75 9.97 -8.51 -6.77
CA LEU A 75 10.04 -7.33 -5.91
C LEU A 75 8.64 -6.80 -5.56
N LEU A 76 7.77 -6.67 -6.58
CA LEU A 76 6.39 -6.24 -6.39
C LEU A 76 5.63 -7.21 -5.49
N LEU A 77 5.67 -8.52 -5.79
CA LEU A 77 4.98 -9.52 -4.97
C LEU A 77 5.49 -9.53 -3.54
N HIS A 78 6.79 -9.37 -3.32
CA HIS A 78 7.37 -9.32 -1.99
C HIS A 78 6.83 -8.13 -1.18
N HIS A 79 6.87 -6.92 -1.74
CA HIS A 79 6.41 -5.71 -1.04
C HIS A 79 4.88 -5.68 -0.91
N LEU A 80 4.17 -6.22 -1.91
CA LEU A 80 2.71 -6.30 -1.91
C LEU A 80 2.27 -7.26 -0.83
N GLY A 81 2.87 -8.45 -0.80
CA GLY A 81 2.60 -9.49 0.17
C GLY A 81 2.82 -8.99 1.59
N LYS A 82 3.96 -8.35 1.86
CA LYS A 82 4.28 -7.79 3.18
C LYS A 82 3.30 -6.69 3.60
N THR A 83 2.88 -5.83 2.66
CA THR A 83 1.90 -4.78 2.95
C THR A 83 0.50 -5.36 3.17
N ALA A 84 0.08 -6.30 2.33
CA ALA A 84 -1.20 -6.99 2.42
C ALA A 84 -1.32 -7.81 3.70
N GLU A 85 -0.23 -8.46 4.14
CA GLU A 85 -0.15 -9.16 5.42
C GLU A 85 -0.52 -8.24 6.58
N ILE A 86 0.11 -7.06 6.66
CA ILE A 86 -0.19 -6.05 7.69
C ILE A 86 -1.65 -5.58 7.59
N LEU A 87 -2.15 -5.33 6.38
CA LEU A 87 -3.53 -4.88 6.17
C LEU A 87 -4.56 -5.94 6.60
N VAL A 88 -4.39 -7.19 6.18
CA VAL A 88 -5.28 -8.31 6.54
C VAL A 88 -5.22 -8.55 8.05
N PHE A 89 -4.02 -8.48 8.65
CA PHE A 89 -3.86 -8.54 10.10
C PHE A 89 -4.63 -7.43 10.82
N LEU A 90 -4.52 -6.18 10.37
CA LEU A 90 -5.21 -5.03 10.98
C LEU A 90 -6.74 -5.09 10.79
N ILE A 91 -7.23 -5.52 9.64
CA ILE A 91 -8.66 -5.74 9.39
C ILE A 91 -9.20 -6.83 10.33
N GLY A 92 -8.46 -7.93 10.48
CA GLY A 92 -8.81 -9.00 11.42
C GLY A 92 -8.82 -8.51 12.87
N ALA A 93 -7.77 -7.80 13.29
CA ALA A 93 -7.65 -7.26 14.64
C ALA A 93 -8.77 -6.24 14.95
N MET A 94 -9.04 -5.31 14.03
CA MET A 94 -10.11 -4.32 14.19
C MET A 94 -11.49 -4.99 14.28
N THR A 95 -11.76 -5.99 13.43
CA THR A 95 -13.01 -6.75 13.48
C THR A 95 -13.19 -7.48 14.81
N ILE A 96 -12.13 -8.12 15.33
CA ILE A 96 -12.21 -8.81 16.62
C ILE A 96 -12.50 -7.81 17.74
N VAL A 97 -11.80 -6.67 17.75
CA VAL A 97 -12.03 -5.60 18.74
C VAL A 97 -13.46 -5.09 18.67
N GLU A 98 -13.99 -4.88 17.47
CA GLU A 98 -15.36 -4.41 17.25
C GLU A 98 -16.41 -5.42 17.73
N ILE A 99 -16.21 -6.72 17.47
CA ILE A 99 -17.12 -7.78 17.95
C ILE A 99 -17.13 -7.87 19.48
N ILE A 100 -15.97 -7.71 20.12
CA ILE A 100 -15.86 -7.70 21.58
C ILE A 100 -16.59 -6.48 22.16
N ASP A 101 -16.42 -5.30 21.56
CA ASP A 101 -17.09 -4.08 22.00
C ASP A 101 -18.61 -4.17 21.84
N LEU A 102 -19.08 -4.75 20.73
CA LEU A 102 -20.51 -4.94 20.45
C LEU A 102 -21.21 -5.83 21.49
N HIS A 103 -20.50 -6.78 22.09
CA HIS A 103 -21.01 -7.65 23.16
C HIS A 103 -20.68 -7.14 24.57
N GLN A 104 -20.25 -5.89 24.73
CA GLN A 104 -19.86 -5.29 26.02
C GLN A 104 -18.71 -6.06 26.71
N GLY A 105 -17.88 -6.79 25.95
CA GLY A 105 -16.81 -7.62 26.51
C GLY A 105 -15.76 -6.80 27.27
N PHE A 106 -15.56 -5.53 26.89
CA PHE A 106 -14.65 -4.61 27.59
C PHE A 106 -15.20 -4.09 28.92
N ASP A 107 -16.52 -4.15 29.15
CA ASP A 107 -17.11 -3.65 30.40
C ASP A 107 -16.76 -4.55 31.59
N ILE A 108 -16.57 -5.85 31.36
CA ILE A 108 -16.07 -6.80 32.38
C ILE A 108 -14.67 -6.38 32.86
N LEU A 109 -13.79 -5.97 31.93
CA LEU A 109 -12.44 -5.51 32.25
C LEU A 109 -12.46 -4.15 32.96
N LYS A 110 -13.32 -3.22 32.53
CA LYS A 110 -13.49 -1.90 33.17
C LYS A 110 -13.98 -2.01 34.62
N ASN A 111 -14.79 -3.01 34.93
CA ASN A 111 -15.27 -3.25 36.29
C ASN A 111 -14.22 -3.91 37.21
N TRP A 112 -13.14 -4.46 36.63
CA TRP A 112 -12.09 -5.17 37.38
C TRP A 112 -10.92 -4.26 37.79
N ILE A 113 -10.69 -3.16 37.06
CA ILE A 113 -9.75 -2.08 37.38
C ILE A 113 -10.46 -1.02 38.23
#